data_AF-H3AFX6-F1
#
_entry.id   AF-H3AFX6-F1
#
_cell.length_a   1.000
_cell.length_b   1.000
_cell.length_c   1.000
_cell.angle_alpha   90.00
_cell.angle_beta   90.00
_cell.angle_gamma   90.00
#
_symmetry.space_group_name_H-M   'P 1'
#
loop_
_entity.id
_entity.type
_entity.pdbx_description
1 polymer ?
#
loop_
_entity_poly.entity_id
_entity_poly.type
_entity_poly.pdbx_seq_one_letter_code
_entity_poly.pdbx_strand_id
1 'polypeptide(L)'
;MKLYVFMVNTGTTLTFDTELAVQTVADLKHAIQAKYKISIQHQVLVVNGGECMAAERRVCSYSAGTDTNPIFLFNKDLILSDRPPTIPKTTFSAENEMQLKVEESLMMPAVFHTVASRTQLAVEMYEVAKKLCSFCERLVHDEHLQHQGWAAIMANLDDCTHSYQKLLFKQIEQAARDSGKPEDHQENSDTKESTAFQECQIPGELKNGNQHSFNVSLLDWINVQDRPNDVESLVRKCFDSMSRLDPRIIQPFLAECRETIAKLDNQNMKAIKGLEDRLYALDQMIASCNRLVNEQKELAQGFLANQKRAENLKDPSVLPDLCLSHANQLMIMLTNHKKLLDFKQKCTTAKQELANNLQVRLKVIVPACWIHFKSIQIIFTDHGLTCF
;
A
#
# COMPACT_ATOMS: atom_id res chain seq x y z
N MET A 1 1.81 12.59 -20.29
CA MET A 1 2.08 12.12 -18.91
C MET A 1 1.36 10.78 -18.73
N LYS A 2 1.55 10.06 -17.62
CA LYS A 2 0.80 8.84 -17.27
C LYS A 2 0.36 8.88 -15.81
N LEU A 3 -0.67 8.12 -15.47
CA LEU A 3 -1.09 7.80 -14.11
C LEU A 3 -0.56 6.41 -13.73
N TYR A 4 0.03 6.28 -12.54
CA TYR A 4 0.72 5.08 -12.07
C TYR A 4 -0.03 4.43 -10.90
N VAL A 5 -0.33 3.14 -11.02
CA VAL A 5 -0.94 2.33 -9.96
C VAL A 5 -0.05 1.12 -9.72
N PHE A 6 0.40 0.88 -8.50
CA PHE A 6 1.38 -0.15 -8.17
C PHE A 6 0.74 -1.34 -7.47
N MET A 7 0.73 -2.50 -8.13
CA MET A 7 0.20 -3.74 -7.54
C MET A 7 1.24 -4.37 -6.61
N VAL A 8 1.07 -4.15 -5.29
CA VAL A 8 2.03 -4.53 -4.25
C VAL A 8 2.24 -6.05 -4.17
N ASN A 9 1.19 -6.84 -4.48
CA ASN A 9 1.21 -8.31 -4.46
C ASN A 9 2.33 -8.96 -5.28
N THR A 10 2.70 -8.35 -6.41
CA THR A 10 3.65 -8.90 -7.38
C THR A 10 4.77 -7.92 -7.73
N GLY A 11 4.80 -6.76 -7.07
CA GLY A 11 5.65 -5.62 -7.41
C GLY A 11 5.48 -5.21 -8.87
N THR A 12 4.28 -4.81 -9.28
CA THR A 12 3.97 -4.57 -10.70
C THR A 12 3.32 -3.21 -10.94
N THR A 13 4.06 -2.33 -11.61
CA THR A 13 3.57 -1.02 -12.05
C THR A 13 2.56 -1.16 -13.19
N LEU A 14 1.30 -0.82 -12.91
CA LEU A 14 0.23 -0.63 -13.89
C LEU A 14 0.24 0.83 -14.35
N THR A 15 -0.06 1.09 -15.63
CA THR A 15 -0.10 2.47 -16.16
C THR A 15 -1.38 2.76 -16.92
N PHE A 16 -1.88 3.98 -16.72
CA PHE A 16 -3.08 4.54 -17.31
C PHE A 16 -2.80 5.94 -17.85
N ASP A 17 -3.71 6.45 -18.66
CA ASP A 17 -3.59 7.79 -19.25
C ASP A 17 -3.99 8.86 -18.21
N THR A 18 -3.32 10.02 -18.23
CA THR A 18 -3.47 11.05 -17.18
C THR A 18 -4.88 11.64 -17.08
N GLU A 19 -5.70 11.51 -18.13
CA GLU A 19 -7.13 11.88 -18.09
C GLU A 19 -7.90 11.14 -16.98
N LEU A 20 -7.47 9.92 -16.62
CA LEU A 20 -8.07 9.15 -15.53
C LEU A 20 -7.83 9.77 -14.14
N ALA A 21 -6.88 10.72 -14.02
CA ALA A 21 -6.62 11.43 -12.78
C ALA A 21 -7.73 12.42 -12.40
N VAL A 22 -8.45 13.00 -13.37
CA VAL A 22 -9.57 13.94 -13.09
C VAL A 22 -10.91 13.24 -12.89
N GLN A 23 -10.98 11.93 -13.16
CA GLN A 23 -12.16 11.09 -12.96
C GLN A 23 -12.27 10.62 -11.49
N THR A 24 -13.35 9.89 -11.17
CA THR A 24 -13.54 9.33 -9.83
C THR A 24 -12.66 8.10 -9.60
N VAL A 25 -12.46 7.75 -8.33
CA VAL A 25 -11.81 6.48 -7.95
C VAL A 25 -12.65 5.28 -8.40
N ALA A 26 -13.98 5.40 -8.50
CA ALA A 26 -14.83 4.38 -9.12
C ALA A 26 -14.46 4.15 -10.60
N ASP A 27 -14.24 5.20 -11.38
CA ASP A 27 -13.82 5.10 -12.78
C ASP A 27 -12.44 4.44 -12.90
N LEU A 28 -11.51 4.80 -12.02
CA LEU A 28 -10.20 4.13 -11.90
C LEU A 28 -10.34 2.63 -11.62
N LYS A 29 -11.25 2.23 -10.72
CA LYS A 29 -11.50 0.81 -10.43
C LYS A 29 -12.12 0.06 -11.62
N HIS A 30 -13.02 0.69 -12.38
CA HIS A 30 -13.53 0.14 -13.64
C HIS A 30 -12.42 0.01 -14.69
N ALA A 31 -11.53 0.99 -14.83
CA ALA A 31 -10.39 0.93 -15.76
C ALA A 31 -9.39 -0.19 -15.39
N ILE A 32 -9.10 -0.39 -14.10
CA ILE A 32 -8.29 -1.51 -13.60
C ILE A 32 -8.97 -2.85 -13.94
N GLN A 33 -10.29 -2.97 -13.72
CA GLN A 33 -11.04 -4.19 -14.07
C GLN A 33 -11.04 -4.45 -15.58
N ALA A 34 -11.30 -3.43 -16.41
CA ALA A 34 -11.35 -3.57 -17.86
C ALA A 34 -9.99 -4.00 -18.44
N LYS A 35 -8.90 -3.39 -17.98
CA LYS A 35 -7.54 -3.57 -18.51
C LYS A 35 -6.80 -4.77 -17.93
N TYR A 36 -6.92 -5.02 -16.62
CA TYR A 36 -6.15 -6.02 -15.87
C TYR A 36 -7.00 -7.15 -15.26
N LYS A 37 -8.31 -7.16 -15.49
CA LYS A 37 -9.27 -8.23 -15.10
C LYS A 37 -9.39 -8.50 -13.59
N ILE A 38 -9.01 -7.53 -12.75
CA ILE A 38 -9.21 -7.57 -11.30
C ILE A 38 -10.60 -7.00 -10.99
N SER A 39 -11.56 -7.80 -10.52
CA SER A 39 -12.92 -7.30 -10.26
C SER A 39 -12.96 -6.33 -9.08
N ILE A 40 -13.86 -5.34 -9.15
CA ILE A 40 -13.88 -4.15 -8.27
C ILE A 40 -13.91 -4.52 -6.79
N GLN A 41 -14.64 -5.57 -6.38
CA GLN A 41 -14.70 -6.01 -4.98
C GLN A 41 -13.35 -6.52 -4.41
N HIS A 42 -12.41 -6.90 -5.29
CA HIS A 42 -11.07 -7.39 -4.94
C HIS A 42 -9.99 -6.29 -5.01
N GLN A 43 -10.34 -5.07 -5.44
CA GLN A 43 -9.42 -3.93 -5.51
C GLN A 43 -9.48 -3.09 -4.23
N VAL A 44 -8.40 -3.14 -3.43
CA VAL A 44 -8.16 -2.16 -2.36
C VAL A 44 -7.15 -1.14 -2.89
N LEU A 45 -7.55 0.15 -2.92
CA LEU A 45 -6.70 1.25 -3.36
C LEU A 45 -6.36 2.12 -2.15
N VAL A 46 -5.06 2.32 -1.91
CA VAL A 46 -4.50 3.04 -0.77
C VAL A 46 -3.42 3.99 -1.30
N VAL A 47 -3.27 5.17 -0.71
CA VAL A 47 -2.16 6.09 -1.03
C VAL A 47 -1.11 6.09 0.07
N ASN A 48 0.04 6.70 -0.21
CA ASN A 48 1.10 6.87 0.78
C ASN A 48 0.56 7.59 2.04
N GLY A 49 0.99 7.15 3.23
CA GLY A 49 0.38 7.52 4.51
C GLY A 49 -0.82 6.66 4.93
N GLY A 50 -1.37 5.79 4.07
CA GLY A 50 -2.39 4.80 4.45
C GLY A 50 -3.85 5.21 4.25
N GLU A 51 -4.14 6.37 3.63
CA GLU A 51 -5.51 6.76 3.31
C GLU A 51 -6.12 5.82 2.24
N CYS A 52 -7.25 5.18 2.56
CA CYS A 52 -8.03 4.40 1.60
C CYS A 52 -8.77 5.31 0.62
N MET A 53 -8.70 5.01 -0.68
CA MET A 53 -9.34 5.84 -1.70
C MET A 53 -10.86 5.59 -1.76
N ALA A 54 -11.63 6.63 -1.42
CA ALA A 54 -13.09 6.65 -1.45
C ALA A 54 -13.60 6.80 -2.89
N ALA A 55 -14.70 6.13 -3.24
CA ALA A 55 -15.06 5.82 -4.62
C ALA A 55 -15.53 7.04 -5.42
N GLU A 56 -16.24 7.94 -4.75
CA GLU A 56 -16.84 9.17 -5.27
C GLU A 56 -15.86 10.35 -5.36
N ARG A 57 -14.75 10.31 -4.61
CA ARG A 57 -13.68 11.30 -4.73
C ARG A 57 -12.92 11.18 -6.06
N ARG A 58 -12.40 12.31 -6.55
CA ARG A 58 -11.53 12.34 -7.73
C ARG A 58 -10.15 11.79 -7.41
N VAL A 59 -9.53 11.09 -8.35
CA VAL A 59 -8.19 10.52 -8.18
C VAL A 59 -7.15 11.61 -7.87
N CYS A 60 -7.23 12.78 -8.54
CA CYS A 60 -6.37 13.93 -8.27
C CYS A 60 -6.68 14.70 -6.97
N SER A 61 -7.68 14.28 -6.18
CA SER A 61 -7.86 14.77 -4.80
C SER A 61 -6.96 14.04 -3.79
N TYR A 62 -6.13 13.13 -4.29
CA TYR A 62 -5.06 12.46 -3.56
C TYR A 62 -3.72 12.83 -4.18
N SER A 63 -2.71 13.13 -3.36
CA SER A 63 -1.35 13.52 -3.80
C SER A 63 -0.50 12.32 -4.26
N ALA A 64 -1.05 11.48 -5.14
CA ALA A 64 -0.46 10.21 -5.57
C ALA A 64 -0.70 9.94 -7.06
N GLY A 65 -0.04 8.89 -7.59
CA GLY A 65 -0.19 8.43 -8.97
C GLY A 65 1.01 8.75 -9.88
N THR A 66 2.17 9.09 -9.32
CA THR A 66 3.45 9.23 -10.04
C THR A 66 4.25 7.92 -10.02
N ASP A 67 5.35 7.88 -10.77
CA ASP A 67 6.33 6.79 -10.78
C ASP A 67 7.09 6.61 -9.45
N THR A 68 7.26 7.70 -8.70
CA THR A 68 7.90 7.76 -7.38
C THR A 68 6.93 7.68 -6.19
N ASN A 69 5.66 8.03 -6.40
CA ASN A 69 4.60 7.98 -5.40
C ASN A 69 3.28 7.49 -6.04
N PRO A 70 3.17 6.20 -6.39
CA PRO A 70 2.02 5.63 -7.08
C PRO A 70 0.82 5.46 -6.15
N ILE A 71 -0.34 5.17 -6.75
CA ILE A 71 -1.48 4.64 -6.00
C ILE A 71 -1.22 3.15 -5.72
N PHE A 72 -1.24 2.71 -4.47
CA PHE A 72 -1.02 1.30 -4.13
C PHE A 72 -2.30 0.48 -4.31
N LEU A 73 -2.20 -0.60 -5.08
CA LEU A 73 -3.25 -1.58 -5.30
C LEU A 73 -2.91 -2.89 -4.60
N PHE A 74 -3.83 -3.35 -3.75
CA PHE A 74 -3.83 -4.70 -3.22
C PHE A 74 -4.99 -5.47 -3.84
N ASN A 75 -4.66 -6.56 -4.53
CA ASN A 75 -5.63 -7.50 -5.08
C ASN A 75 -5.92 -8.60 -4.05
N LYS A 76 -7.16 -8.65 -3.55
CA LYS A 76 -7.60 -9.65 -2.56
C LYS A 76 -7.46 -11.09 -3.05
N ASP A 77 -7.64 -11.36 -4.33
CA ASP A 77 -7.55 -12.73 -4.87
C ASP A 77 -6.11 -13.24 -4.82
N LEU A 78 -5.14 -12.36 -5.07
CA LEU A 78 -3.71 -12.68 -4.94
C LEU A 78 -3.26 -12.75 -3.49
N ILE A 79 -3.94 -12.08 -2.56
CA ILE A 79 -3.71 -12.26 -1.12
C ILE A 79 -4.22 -13.64 -0.69
N LEU A 80 -5.50 -13.95 -0.95
CA LEU A 80 -6.16 -15.15 -0.45
C LEU A 80 -5.71 -16.44 -1.17
N SER A 81 -5.23 -16.34 -2.42
CA SER A 81 -4.64 -17.44 -3.20
C SER A 81 -3.62 -18.26 -2.42
N ASP A 82 -3.77 -19.60 -2.42
CA ASP A 82 -2.76 -20.53 -1.89
C ASP A 82 -1.56 -20.75 -2.81
N ARG A 83 -1.64 -20.24 -4.05
CA ARG A 83 -0.48 -20.16 -4.95
C ARG A 83 0.35 -18.90 -4.62
N PRO A 84 1.68 -18.99 -4.57
CA PRO A 84 2.55 -17.83 -4.39
C PRO A 84 2.43 -16.86 -5.58
N PRO A 85 2.67 -15.55 -5.38
CA PRO A 85 2.71 -14.59 -6.47
C PRO A 85 3.83 -14.96 -7.45
N THR A 86 3.52 -15.04 -8.75
CA THR A 86 4.53 -15.35 -9.78
C THR A 86 5.00 -14.07 -10.44
N ILE A 87 6.29 -13.74 -10.33
CA ILE A 87 6.88 -12.60 -11.05
C ILE A 87 7.25 -13.03 -12.48
N PRO A 88 6.91 -12.24 -13.52
CA PRO A 88 7.28 -12.56 -14.90
C PRO A 88 8.80 -12.68 -15.09
N LYS A 89 9.27 -13.89 -15.44
CA LYS A 89 10.67 -14.12 -15.82
C LYS A 89 10.93 -13.53 -17.20
N THR A 90 11.80 -12.53 -17.28
CA THR A 90 12.20 -11.89 -18.54
C THR A 90 13.57 -12.40 -18.97
N THR A 91 13.61 -13.17 -20.06
CA THR A 91 14.85 -13.63 -20.71
C THR A 91 15.08 -12.81 -21.98
N PHE A 92 16.30 -12.31 -22.19
CA PHE A 92 16.67 -11.61 -23.42
C PHE A 92 17.48 -12.57 -24.30
N SER A 93 17.03 -12.95 -25.50
CA SER A 93 17.68 -14.00 -26.32
C SER A 93 19.21 -13.85 -26.40
N ALA A 94 19.65 -12.67 -26.85
CA ALA A 94 21.05 -12.31 -27.02
C ALA A 94 21.91 -12.45 -25.73
N GLU A 95 21.32 -12.45 -24.53
CA GLU A 95 22.08 -12.53 -23.28
C GLU A 95 22.76 -13.90 -23.08
N ASN A 96 22.21 -14.96 -23.65
CA ASN A 96 22.77 -16.31 -23.55
C ASN A 96 23.76 -16.61 -24.70
N GLU A 97 23.61 -15.93 -25.83
CA GLU A 97 24.41 -16.11 -27.05
C GLU A 97 25.83 -15.53 -26.94
N MET A 98 26.06 -14.54 -26.04
CA MET A 98 27.33 -13.81 -25.94
C MET A 98 28.56 -14.70 -25.68
N GLN A 99 28.40 -15.84 -24.98
CA GLN A 99 29.50 -16.79 -24.74
C GLN A 99 30.00 -17.38 -26.08
N LEU A 100 29.07 -17.95 -26.85
CA LEU A 100 29.35 -18.58 -28.14
C LEU A 100 29.89 -17.58 -29.15
N LYS A 101 29.27 -16.39 -29.26
CA LYS A 101 29.74 -15.33 -30.18
C LYS A 101 31.18 -14.89 -29.89
N VAL A 102 31.60 -14.86 -28.61
CA VAL A 102 33.01 -14.57 -28.26
C VAL A 102 33.91 -15.77 -28.59
N GLU A 103 33.51 -17.00 -28.28
CA GLU A 103 34.29 -18.21 -28.58
C GLU A 103 34.53 -18.41 -30.09
N GLU A 104 33.49 -18.27 -30.92
CA GLU A 104 33.58 -18.28 -32.38
C GLU A 104 34.47 -17.15 -32.90
N SER A 105 34.30 -15.94 -32.36
CA SER A 105 35.10 -14.77 -32.67
C SER A 105 36.59 -15.01 -32.41
N LEU A 106 36.99 -15.71 -31.34
CA LEU A 106 38.39 -16.00 -31.01
C LEU A 106 39.07 -16.86 -32.09
N MET A 107 38.33 -17.73 -32.78
CA MET A 107 38.85 -18.62 -33.83
C MET A 107 39.06 -17.91 -35.19
N MET A 108 38.63 -16.66 -35.34
CA MET A 108 38.76 -15.92 -36.60
C MET A 108 40.21 -15.49 -36.91
N PRO A 109 40.67 -15.56 -38.17
CA PRO A 109 42.01 -15.12 -38.58
C PRO A 109 42.20 -13.61 -38.49
N ALA A 110 43.45 -13.14 -38.46
CA ALA A 110 43.79 -11.72 -38.33
C ALA A 110 43.60 -10.93 -39.65
N VAL A 111 42.35 -10.58 -39.96
CA VAL A 111 41.94 -9.82 -41.16
C VAL A 111 41.01 -8.65 -40.81
N PHE A 112 40.88 -7.64 -41.68
CA PHE A 112 39.99 -6.49 -41.45
C PHE A 112 38.53 -6.88 -41.12
N HIS A 113 38.01 -7.94 -41.75
CA HIS A 113 36.68 -8.47 -41.44
C HIS A 113 36.54 -8.93 -39.98
N THR A 114 37.60 -9.51 -39.39
CA THR A 114 37.64 -9.91 -37.98
C THR A 114 37.65 -8.69 -37.05
N VAL A 115 38.36 -7.62 -37.43
CA VAL A 115 38.35 -6.35 -36.67
C VAL A 115 36.93 -5.76 -36.63
N ALA A 116 36.25 -5.72 -37.77
CA ALA A 116 34.86 -5.24 -37.87
C ALA A 116 33.86 -6.15 -37.11
N SER A 117 33.95 -7.47 -37.29
CA SER A 117 33.13 -8.46 -36.57
C SER A 117 33.26 -8.32 -35.05
N ARG A 118 34.50 -8.26 -34.54
CA ARG A 118 34.77 -8.09 -33.11
C ARG A 118 34.26 -6.75 -32.56
N THR A 119 34.32 -5.69 -33.36
CA THR A 119 33.74 -4.39 -32.99
C THR A 119 32.22 -4.43 -32.91
N GLN A 120 31.56 -5.08 -33.88
CA GLN A 120 30.10 -5.24 -33.86
C GLN A 120 29.63 -6.08 -32.67
N LEU A 121 30.38 -7.13 -32.29
CA LEU A 121 30.12 -7.92 -31.08
C LEU A 121 30.32 -7.09 -29.80
N ALA A 122 31.39 -6.30 -29.69
CA ALA A 122 31.60 -5.41 -28.55
C ALA A 122 30.45 -4.40 -28.37
N VAL A 123 29.95 -3.83 -29.48
CA VAL A 123 28.76 -2.96 -29.46
C VAL A 123 27.50 -3.73 -29.05
N GLU A 124 27.29 -4.95 -29.53
CA GLU A 124 26.15 -5.79 -29.11
C GLU A 124 26.20 -6.08 -27.60
N MET A 125 27.37 -6.44 -27.06
CA MET A 125 27.58 -6.69 -25.63
C MET A 125 27.26 -5.45 -24.77
N TYR A 126 27.60 -4.24 -25.23
CA TYR A 126 27.24 -3.00 -24.56
C TYR A 126 25.71 -2.72 -24.61
N GLU A 127 25.05 -2.99 -25.74
CA GLU A 127 23.58 -2.87 -25.84
C GLU A 127 22.85 -3.89 -24.95
N VAL A 128 23.36 -5.10 -24.80
CA VAL A 128 22.83 -6.10 -23.85
C VAL A 128 23.09 -5.66 -22.41
N ALA A 129 24.29 -5.15 -22.09
CA ALA A 129 24.63 -4.67 -20.75
C ALA A 129 23.69 -3.56 -20.26
N LYS A 130 23.35 -2.59 -21.12
CA LYS A 130 22.34 -1.55 -20.81
C LYS A 130 20.96 -2.13 -20.51
N LYS A 131 20.50 -3.12 -21.31
CA LYS A 131 19.20 -3.79 -21.11
C LYS A 131 19.16 -4.59 -19.81
N LEU A 132 20.27 -5.21 -19.43
CA LEU A 132 20.43 -5.90 -18.14
C LEU A 132 20.36 -4.91 -16.96
N CYS A 133 21.14 -3.82 -17.00
CA CYS A 133 21.15 -2.82 -15.92
C CYS A 133 19.78 -2.18 -15.73
N SER A 134 19.14 -1.72 -16.82
CA SER A 134 17.79 -1.13 -16.79
C SER A 134 16.69 -2.14 -16.43
N PHE A 135 16.97 -3.45 -16.49
CA PHE A 135 16.08 -4.46 -15.91
C PHE A 135 16.28 -4.59 -14.40
N CYS A 136 17.52 -4.69 -13.92
CA CYS A 136 17.83 -4.72 -12.49
C CYS A 136 17.31 -3.47 -11.76
N GLU A 137 17.57 -2.28 -12.30
CA GLU A 137 17.10 -0.98 -11.77
C GLU A 137 15.59 -0.98 -11.52
N ARG A 138 14.80 -1.48 -12.49
CA ARG A 138 13.34 -1.57 -12.33
C ARG A 138 12.91 -2.63 -11.31
N LEU A 139 13.61 -3.76 -11.21
CA LEU A 139 13.32 -4.74 -10.16
C LEU A 139 13.53 -4.15 -8.76
N VAL A 140 14.64 -3.42 -8.55
CA VAL A 140 14.95 -2.79 -7.25
C VAL A 140 14.02 -1.61 -6.96
N HIS A 141 13.68 -0.79 -7.96
CA HIS A 141 12.63 0.24 -7.83
C HIS A 141 11.27 -0.36 -7.45
N ASP A 142 10.87 -1.48 -8.07
CA ASP A 142 9.65 -2.18 -7.70
C ASP A 142 9.75 -2.78 -6.28
N GLU A 143 10.91 -3.25 -5.80
CA GLU A 143 11.09 -3.68 -4.39
C GLU A 143 10.96 -2.51 -3.40
N HIS A 144 11.52 -1.33 -3.72
CA HIS A 144 11.31 -0.10 -2.94
C HIS A 144 9.84 0.33 -2.91
N LEU A 145 9.12 0.26 -4.04
CA LEU A 145 7.68 0.53 -4.10
C LEU A 145 6.84 -0.54 -3.37
N GLN A 146 7.28 -1.80 -3.32
CA GLN A 146 6.67 -2.83 -2.47
C GLN A 146 6.86 -2.51 -0.99
N HIS A 147 8.02 -1.98 -0.58
CA HIS A 147 8.25 -1.52 0.79
C HIS A 147 7.39 -0.29 1.15
N GLN A 148 7.27 0.70 0.27
CA GLN A 148 6.39 1.86 0.49
C GLN A 148 4.91 1.45 0.58
N GLY A 149 4.45 0.55 -0.30
CA GLY A 149 3.10 0.01 -0.23
C GLY A 149 2.84 -0.77 1.06
N TRP A 150 3.83 -1.55 1.52
CA TRP A 150 3.79 -2.20 2.83
C TRP A 150 3.67 -1.18 3.98
N ALA A 151 4.49 -0.12 3.99
CA ALA A 151 4.40 0.94 4.99
C ALA A 151 3.03 1.65 4.98
N ALA A 152 2.43 1.87 3.80
CA ALA A 152 1.10 2.48 3.68
C ALA A 152 -0.02 1.59 4.28
N ILE A 153 -0.04 0.28 4.01
CA ILE A 153 -1.04 -0.61 4.62
C ILE A 153 -0.77 -0.84 6.12
N MET A 154 0.48 -0.70 6.57
CA MET A 154 0.82 -0.72 7.99
C MET A 154 0.33 0.54 8.74
N ALA A 155 0.54 1.73 8.18
CA ALA A 155 -0.03 2.97 8.72
C ALA A 155 -1.56 2.90 8.81
N ASN A 156 -2.21 2.41 7.74
CA ASN A 156 -3.65 2.15 7.73
C ASN A 156 -4.09 1.20 8.87
N LEU A 157 -3.36 0.09 9.07
CA LEU A 157 -3.63 -0.86 10.16
C LEU A 157 -3.52 -0.19 11.54
N ASP A 158 -2.47 0.61 11.78
CA ASP A 158 -2.26 1.25 13.08
C ASP A 158 -3.31 2.33 13.36
N ASP A 159 -3.68 3.16 12.38
CA ASP A 159 -4.80 4.11 12.48
C ASP A 159 -6.14 3.42 12.77
N CYS A 160 -6.41 2.30 12.07
CA CYS A 160 -7.60 1.48 12.29
C CYS A 160 -7.60 0.88 13.71
N THR A 161 -6.46 0.37 14.17
CA THR A 161 -6.31 -0.23 15.51
C THR A 161 -6.50 0.81 16.60
N HIS A 162 -5.92 2.01 16.46
CA HIS A 162 -6.08 3.11 17.40
C HIS A 162 -7.53 3.64 17.45
N SER A 163 -8.14 3.86 16.27
CA SER A 163 -9.55 4.27 16.16
C SER A 163 -10.47 3.25 16.84
N TYR A 164 -10.18 1.97 16.67
CA TYR A 164 -10.95 0.89 17.27
C TYR A 164 -10.76 0.78 18.80
N GLN A 165 -9.54 0.92 19.32
CA GLN A 165 -9.27 1.04 20.76
C GLN A 165 -10.03 2.22 21.40
N LYS A 166 -10.13 3.35 20.68
CA LYS A 166 -10.85 4.56 21.12
C LYS A 166 -12.37 4.36 21.16
N LEU A 167 -12.94 3.57 20.24
CA LEU A 167 -14.36 3.17 20.27
C LEU A 167 -14.65 2.20 21.43
N LEU A 168 -13.79 1.18 21.63
CA LEU A 168 -13.87 0.26 22.76
C LEU A 168 -13.90 1.01 24.11
N PHE A 169 -12.97 1.95 24.30
CA PHE A 169 -12.84 2.70 25.55
C PHE A 169 -14.11 3.52 25.84
N LYS A 170 -14.66 4.23 24.84
CA LYS A 170 -15.92 4.98 24.98
C LYS A 170 -17.10 4.11 25.41
N GLN A 171 -17.27 2.92 24.81
CA GLN A 171 -18.38 2.02 25.16
C GLN A 171 -18.24 1.48 26.59
N ILE A 172 -17.01 1.19 27.03
CA ILE A 172 -16.73 0.75 28.41
C ILE A 172 -17.00 1.90 29.41
N GLU A 173 -16.61 3.14 29.09
CA GLU A 173 -16.93 4.31 29.91
C GLU A 173 -18.44 4.57 30.03
N GLN A 174 -19.19 4.40 28.93
CA GLN A 174 -20.64 4.59 28.91
C GLN A 174 -21.33 3.54 29.80
N ALA A 175 -21.07 2.25 29.57
CA ALA A 175 -21.63 1.18 30.38
C ALA A 175 -21.30 1.31 31.88
N ALA A 176 -20.09 1.77 32.22
CA ALA A 176 -19.70 2.05 33.61
C ALA A 176 -20.53 3.19 34.23
N ARG A 177 -20.75 4.30 33.49
CA ARG A 177 -21.56 5.44 33.96
C ARG A 177 -23.04 5.08 34.13
N ASP A 178 -23.59 4.27 33.23
CA ASP A 178 -24.98 3.83 33.31
C ASP A 178 -25.22 2.85 34.48
N SER A 179 -24.22 2.04 34.84
CA SER A 179 -24.23 1.23 36.07
C SER A 179 -24.03 2.03 37.37
N GLY A 180 -23.79 3.33 37.29
CA GLY A 180 -23.34 4.18 38.39
C GLY A 180 -24.42 5.03 39.09
N LYS A 181 -25.70 4.84 38.77
CA LYS A 181 -26.82 5.54 39.43
C LYS A 181 -27.48 4.65 40.49
N PRO A 182 -27.49 5.06 41.78
CA PRO A 182 -28.39 4.47 42.76
C PRO A 182 -29.85 4.79 42.40
N GLU A 183 -30.73 3.80 42.56
CA GLU A 183 -32.17 4.04 42.60
C GLU A 183 -32.55 4.46 44.03
N ASP A 184 -32.79 5.76 44.26
CA ASP A 184 -33.40 6.26 45.51
C ASP A 184 -34.88 5.87 45.56
N HIS A 185 -35.15 4.58 45.79
CA HIS A 185 -36.48 4.09 46.12
C HIS A 185 -36.76 4.25 47.61
N GLN A 186 -37.66 5.17 47.91
CA GLN A 186 -37.97 5.68 49.24
C GLN A 186 -38.91 4.76 50.04
N GLU A 187 -38.47 4.26 51.20
CA GLU A 187 -39.33 3.66 52.23
C GLU A 187 -38.99 4.21 53.64
N ASN A 188 -40.00 4.30 54.51
CA ASN A 188 -39.94 5.03 55.78
C ASN A 188 -39.48 4.18 56.98
N SER A 189 -38.76 4.80 57.93
CA SER A 189 -39.03 4.60 59.36
C SER A 189 -38.57 5.81 60.19
N ASP A 190 -39.31 6.15 61.25
CA ASP A 190 -39.12 7.37 62.03
C ASP A 190 -37.95 7.31 63.02
N THR A 191 -37.23 8.42 63.19
CA THR A 191 -36.98 8.97 64.55
C THR A 191 -36.69 10.48 64.50
N LYS A 192 -36.87 11.17 65.64
CA LYS A 192 -36.77 12.63 65.81
C LYS A 192 -35.31 13.01 66.18
N GLU A 193 -34.81 14.26 66.14
CA GLU A 193 -35.37 15.55 66.60
C GLU A 193 -34.71 16.78 65.92
N SER A 194 -35.36 17.96 66.03
CA SER A 194 -34.83 19.34 66.30
C SER A 194 -33.50 19.82 65.68
N THR A 195 -33.30 21.02 65.11
CA THR A 195 -33.99 22.35 65.07
C THR A 195 -33.60 23.08 63.75
N ALA A 196 -34.47 23.70 62.94
CA ALA A 196 -35.33 24.91 63.09
C ALA A 196 -34.70 26.24 62.58
N PHE A 197 -35.51 27.06 61.87
CA PHE A 197 -35.25 28.40 61.29
C PHE A 197 -34.32 28.46 60.04
N GLN A 198 -34.50 29.34 59.04
CA GLN A 198 -35.51 30.42 58.85
C GLN A 198 -35.81 30.68 57.35
N GLU A 199 -37.07 30.96 56.99
CA GLU A 199 -37.42 31.59 55.70
C GLU A 199 -37.50 33.11 55.81
N CYS A 200 -37.24 33.82 54.70
CA CYS A 200 -37.55 35.25 54.53
C CYS A 200 -38.19 35.49 53.16
N GLN A 201 -39.51 35.74 53.14
CA GLN A 201 -40.23 36.23 51.96
C GLN A 201 -40.44 37.76 52.04
N ILE A 202 -40.38 38.43 50.90
CA ILE A 202 -40.86 39.80 50.66
C ILE A 202 -41.42 39.85 49.22
N PRO A 203 -42.39 40.72 48.86
CA PRO A 203 -43.77 40.25 48.68
C PRO A 203 -44.39 40.61 47.30
N GLY A 204 -45.71 40.43 47.15
CA GLY A 204 -46.48 40.76 45.93
C GLY A 204 -46.71 42.26 45.67
N GLU A 205 -47.59 42.68 44.74
CA GLU A 205 -48.49 41.90 43.85
C GLU A 205 -48.24 42.24 42.34
N LEU A 206 -49.16 42.42 41.36
CA LEU A 206 -50.64 42.52 41.26
C LEU A 206 -51.13 42.12 39.84
N LYS A 207 -52.40 41.70 39.73
CA LYS A 207 -53.04 41.19 38.51
C LYS A 207 -53.55 42.29 37.57
N ASN A 208 -53.28 42.17 36.26
CA ASN A 208 -54.28 41.98 35.18
C ASN A 208 -53.75 42.38 33.80
N GLY A 209 -54.10 41.60 32.77
CA GLY A 209 -53.88 41.96 31.36
C GLY A 209 -54.19 40.77 30.43
N ASN A 210 -55.25 40.87 29.62
CA ASN A 210 -55.62 39.78 28.71
C ASN A 210 -54.63 39.65 27.54
N GLN A 211 -53.78 38.63 27.59
CA GLN A 211 -53.22 38.00 26.40
C GLN A 211 -53.39 36.49 26.52
N HIS A 212 -54.03 35.88 25.52
CA HIS A 212 -54.11 34.42 25.41
C HIS A 212 -52.79 33.92 24.81
N SER A 213 -51.73 33.91 25.64
CA SER A 213 -50.44 33.36 25.23
C SER A 213 -50.58 31.84 25.07
N PHE A 214 -50.48 31.38 23.82
CA PHE A 214 -50.26 29.96 23.52
C PHE A 214 -48.83 29.58 23.90
N ASN A 215 -48.59 29.45 25.21
CA ASN A 215 -47.34 28.93 25.77
C ASN A 215 -47.28 27.40 25.58
N VAL A 216 -47.23 26.99 24.31
CA VAL A 216 -46.87 25.64 23.85
C VAL A 216 -45.47 25.80 23.28
N SER A 217 -44.45 25.13 23.85
CA SER A 217 -43.11 25.24 23.28
C SER A 217 -43.06 24.59 21.90
N LEU A 218 -42.04 24.92 21.09
CA LEU A 218 -41.88 24.28 19.78
C LEU A 218 -41.76 22.75 19.90
N LEU A 219 -41.18 22.27 21.00
CA LEU A 219 -41.07 20.85 21.35
C LEU A 219 -42.45 20.23 21.65
N ASP A 220 -43.27 20.89 22.46
CA ASP A 220 -44.63 20.45 22.77
C ASP A 220 -45.50 20.41 21.50
N TRP A 221 -45.33 21.39 20.60
CA TRP A 221 -46.05 21.43 19.33
C TRP A 221 -45.64 20.26 18.41
N ILE A 222 -44.34 19.98 18.29
CA ILE A 222 -43.81 18.84 17.51
C ILE A 222 -44.35 17.51 18.08
N ASN A 223 -44.26 17.31 19.40
CA ASN A 223 -44.71 16.10 20.09
C ASN A 223 -46.23 15.84 19.94
N VAL A 224 -47.03 16.89 19.74
CA VAL A 224 -48.49 16.78 19.51
C VAL A 224 -48.84 16.38 18.07
N GLN A 225 -48.02 16.73 17.07
CA GLN A 225 -48.33 16.52 15.64
C GLN A 225 -48.04 15.08 15.16
N ASP A 226 -46.95 14.43 15.60
CA ASP A 226 -46.62 13.04 15.25
C ASP A 226 -46.41 12.15 16.49
N ARG A 227 -47.50 11.93 17.23
CA ARG A 227 -47.53 11.17 18.50
C ARG A 227 -46.79 9.81 18.53
N PRO A 228 -46.77 8.95 17.50
CA PRO A 228 -45.99 7.71 17.57
C PRO A 228 -44.45 7.93 17.60
N ASN A 229 -44.00 9.13 17.22
CA ASN A 229 -42.59 9.52 17.10
C ASN A 229 -42.27 10.82 17.87
N ASP A 230 -42.94 11.08 19.00
CA ASP A 230 -42.60 12.22 19.84
C ASP A 230 -41.11 12.14 20.28
N VAL A 231 -40.49 13.31 20.53
CA VAL A 231 -39.03 13.40 20.74
C VAL A 231 -38.60 12.69 22.02
N GLU A 232 -39.43 12.67 23.05
CA GLU A 232 -39.13 11.97 24.30
C GLU A 232 -39.20 10.45 24.09
N SER A 233 -40.20 9.96 23.35
CA SER A 233 -40.31 8.58 22.92
C SER A 233 -39.20 8.17 21.96
N LEU A 234 -38.68 9.05 21.10
CA LEU A 234 -37.51 8.78 20.26
C LEU A 234 -36.23 8.69 21.10
N VAL A 235 -36.00 9.62 22.02
CA VAL A 235 -34.87 9.55 22.96
C VAL A 235 -34.95 8.30 23.82
N ARG A 236 -36.14 7.94 24.32
CA ARG A 236 -36.40 6.72 25.10
C ARG A 236 -36.19 5.46 24.27
N LYS A 237 -36.65 5.40 23.01
CA LYS A 237 -36.36 4.29 22.07
C LYS A 237 -34.86 4.16 21.77
N CYS A 238 -34.13 5.27 21.60
CA CYS A 238 -32.68 5.25 21.42
C CYS A 238 -31.96 4.77 22.69
N PHE A 239 -32.37 5.25 23.86
CA PHE A 239 -31.83 4.83 25.15
C PHE A 239 -32.07 3.34 25.39
N ASP A 240 -33.32 2.86 25.22
CA ASP A 240 -33.67 1.44 25.25
C ASP A 240 -32.85 0.64 24.23
N SER A 241 -32.61 1.15 23.02
CA SER A 241 -31.82 0.45 22.00
C SER A 241 -30.34 0.35 22.38
N MET A 242 -29.79 1.36 23.05
CA MET A 242 -28.45 1.31 23.64
C MET A 242 -28.40 0.34 24.84
N SER A 243 -29.39 0.36 25.72
CA SER A 243 -29.51 -0.54 26.88
C SER A 243 -29.80 -2.00 26.51
N ARG A 244 -30.35 -2.26 25.31
CA ARG A 244 -30.71 -3.60 24.81
C ARG A 244 -29.61 -4.30 24.00
N LEU A 245 -28.42 -3.71 23.91
CA LEU A 245 -27.22 -4.44 23.48
C LEU A 245 -26.86 -5.46 24.59
N ASP A 246 -27.36 -6.69 24.49
CA ASP A 246 -27.18 -7.74 25.49
C ASP A 246 -25.68 -7.93 25.83
N PRO A 247 -25.25 -7.82 27.10
CA PRO A 247 -23.88 -8.11 27.52
C PRO A 247 -23.37 -9.49 27.07
N ARG A 248 -24.25 -10.47 26.84
CA ARG A 248 -23.93 -11.80 26.30
C ARG A 248 -23.55 -11.78 24.82
N ILE A 249 -23.93 -10.74 24.08
CA ILE A 249 -23.55 -10.49 22.68
C ILE A 249 -22.35 -9.53 22.66
N ILE A 250 -22.37 -8.46 23.46
CA ILE A 250 -21.26 -7.51 23.56
C ILE A 250 -19.98 -8.20 24.02
N GLN A 251 -19.96 -8.91 25.16
CA GLN A 251 -18.70 -9.35 25.77
C GLN A 251 -17.90 -10.35 24.91
N PRO A 252 -18.52 -11.34 24.22
CA PRO A 252 -17.83 -12.15 23.23
C PRO A 252 -17.26 -11.34 22.07
N PHE A 253 -18.01 -10.36 21.54
CA PHE A 253 -17.51 -9.46 20.49
C PHE A 253 -16.31 -8.63 20.98
N LEU A 254 -16.40 -7.99 22.16
CA LEU A 254 -15.26 -7.28 22.75
C LEU A 254 -14.07 -8.22 23.05
N ALA A 255 -14.29 -9.51 23.29
CA ALA A 255 -13.22 -10.50 23.47
C ALA A 255 -12.54 -10.87 22.15
N GLU A 256 -13.31 -11.24 21.11
CA GLU A 256 -12.82 -11.48 19.74
C GLU A 256 -12.04 -10.27 19.21
N CYS A 257 -12.54 -9.07 19.49
CA CYS A 257 -11.91 -7.82 19.08
C CYS A 257 -10.61 -7.53 19.84
N ARG A 258 -10.54 -7.83 21.15
CA ARG A 258 -9.28 -7.73 21.92
C ARG A 258 -8.25 -8.78 21.46
N GLU A 259 -8.69 -9.99 21.13
CA GLU A 259 -7.84 -11.02 20.53
C GLU A 259 -7.32 -10.59 19.15
N THR A 260 -8.17 -9.94 18.35
CA THR A 260 -7.82 -9.39 17.03
C THR A 260 -6.80 -8.24 17.15
N ILE A 261 -6.98 -7.30 18.10
CA ILE A 261 -5.95 -6.29 18.42
C ILE A 261 -4.61 -6.97 18.77
N ALA A 262 -4.63 -7.98 19.65
CA ALA A 262 -3.41 -8.67 20.08
C ALA A 262 -2.71 -9.45 18.94
N LYS A 263 -3.47 -10.01 17.99
CA LYS A 263 -2.93 -10.62 16.75
C LYS A 263 -2.30 -9.57 15.83
N LEU A 264 -2.95 -8.42 15.69
CA LEU A 264 -2.51 -7.31 14.84
C LEU A 264 -1.28 -6.59 15.40
N ASP A 265 -1.14 -6.49 16.73
CA ASP A 265 -0.01 -5.81 17.38
C ASP A 265 1.29 -6.65 17.45
N ASN A 266 1.30 -7.84 16.86
CA ASN A 266 2.50 -8.66 16.74
C ASN A 266 3.55 -7.98 15.84
N GLN A 267 4.55 -7.35 16.45
CA GLN A 267 5.62 -6.61 15.76
C GLN A 267 6.38 -7.45 14.71
N ASN A 268 6.45 -8.78 14.86
CA ASN A 268 7.09 -9.67 13.87
C ASN A 268 6.30 -9.76 12.54
N MET A 269 4.99 -9.48 12.60
CA MET A 269 4.13 -9.33 11.43
C MET A 269 4.24 -7.93 10.84
N LYS A 270 4.27 -6.88 11.68
CA LYS A 270 4.40 -5.47 11.28
C LYS A 270 5.73 -5.15 10.58
N ALA A 271 6.84 -5.64 11.13
CA ALA A 271 8.19 -5.36 10.62
C ALA A 271 8.72 -6.50 9.72
N ILE A 272 9.33 -6.13 8.60
CA ILE A 272 10.13 -7.05 7.76
C ILE A 272 11.59 -6.84 8.13
N LYS A 273 12.06 -7.56 9.16
CA LYS A 273 13.40 -7.40 9.73
C LYS A 273 14.50 -7.54 8.66
N GLY A 274 15.37 -6.52 8.56
CA GLY A 274 16.48 -6.48 7.60
C GLY A 274 16.07 -6.12 6.16
N LEU A 275 14.84 -5.66 5.91
CA LEU A 275 14.42 -5.22 4.57
C LEU A 275 15.20 -3.99 4.10
N GLU A 276 15.45 -3.02 4.98
CA GLU A 276 16.20 -1.80 4.65
C GLU A 276 17.67 -2.11 4.32
N ASP A 277 18.34 -2.93 5.14
CA ASP A 277 19.70 -3.42 4.88
C ASP A 277 19.80 -4.12 3.51
N ARG A 278 18.77 -4.90 3.16
CA ARG A 278 18.68 -5.64 1.90
C ARG A 278 18.40 -4.74 0.70
N LEU A 279 17.51 -3.75 0.83
CA LEU A 279 17.28 -2.74 -0.20
C LEU A 279 18.56 -1.95 -0.46
N TYR A 280 19.25 -1.52 0.59
CA TYR A 280 20.55 -0.84 0.48
C TYR A 280 21.63 -1.72 -0.19
N ALA A 281 21.66 -3.03 0.10
CA ALA A 281 22.54 -3.97 -0.60
C ALA A 281 22.19 -4.13 -2.09
N LEU A 282 20.89 -4.10 -2.45
CA LEU A 282 20.44 -4.08 -3.84
C LEU A 282 20.84 -2.75 -4.54
N ASP A 283 20.73 -1.60 -3.87
CA ASP A 283 21.16 -0.31 -4.43
C ASP A 283 22.69 -0.29 -4.70
N GLN A 284 23.51 -0.90 -3.82
CA GLN A 284 24.94 -1.11 -4.07
C GLN A 284 25.21 -2.05 -5.27
N MET A 285 24.35 -3.04 -5.49
CA MET A 285 24.40 -3.88 -6.70
C MET A 285 24.03 -3.08 -7.96
N ILE A 286 23.05 -2.16 -7.90
CA ILE A 286 22.71 -1.27 -9.03
C ILE A 286 23.86 -0.30 -9.37
N ALA A 287 24.51 0.27 -8.36
CA ALA A 287 25.73 1.07 -8.56
C ALA A 287 26.86 0.25 -9.20
N SER A 288 26.96 -1.04 -8.85
CA SER A 288 27.93 -1.97 -9.44
C SER A 288 27.55 -2.41 -10.87
N CYS A 289 26.25 -2.56 -11.18
CA CYS A 289 25.76 -2.78 -12.55
C CYS A 289 26.14 -1.60 -13.44
N ASN A 290 25.88 -0.37 -12.99
CA ASN A 290 26.20 0.85 -13.74
C ASN A 290 27.71 1.02 -14.00
N ARG A 291 28.57 0.62 -13.06
CA ARG A 291 30.03 0.57 -13.28
C ARG A 291 30.38 -0.39 -14.44
N LEU A 292 29.87 -1.62 -14.40
CA LEU A 292 30.11 -2.60 -15.45
C LEU A 292 29.58 -2.14 -16.82
N VAL A 293 28.43 -1.45 -16.87
CA VAL A 293 27.91 -0.88 -18.14
C VAL A 293 28.83 0.20 -18.71
N ASN A 294 29.46 1.02 -17.86
CA ASN A 294 30.46 1.99 -18.30
C ASN A 294 31.78 1.32 -18.74
N GLU A 295 32.23 0.28 -18.06
CA GLU A 295 33.38 -0.53 -18.51
C GLU A 295 33.12 -1.15 -19.91
N GLN A 296 31.92 -1.69 -20.15
CA GLN A 296 31.50 -2.21 -21.47
C GLN A 296 31.46 -1.10 -22.54
N LYS A 297 31.01 0.11 -22.17
CA LYS A 297 30.94 1.29 -23.06
C LYS A 297 32.33 1.72 -23.51
N GLU A 298 33.27 1.86 -22.57
CA GLU A 298 34.64 2.32 -22.84
C GLU A 298 35.38 1.31 -23.71
N LEU A 299 35.21 0.01 -23.44
CA LEU A 299 35.74 -1.06 -24.28
C LEU A 299 35.16 -0.97 -25.70
N ALA A 300 33.82 -0.96 -25.87
CA ALA A 300 33.18 -0.84 -27.18
C ALA A 300 33.58 0.42 -27.97
N GLN A 301 33.79 1.55 -27.30
CA GLN A 301 34.34 2.77 -27.91
C GLN A 301 35.80 2.59 -28.38
N GLY A 302 36.61 1.83 -27.63
CA GLY A 302 37.95 1.41 -28.03
C GLY A 302 37.95 0.57 -29.32
N PHE A 303 37.08 -0.44 -29.41
CA PHE A 303 36.90 -1.25 -30.62
C PHE A 303 36.55 -0.37 -31.85
N LEU A 304 35.55 0.52 -31.71
CA LEU A 304 35.12 1.45 -32.78
C LEU A 304 36.25 2.39 -33.23
N ALA A 305 37.03 2.94 -32.28
CA ALA A 305 38.17 3.80 -32.60
C ALA A 305 39.29 3.02 -33.31
N ASN A 306 39.54 1.77 -32.92
CA ASN A 306 40.54 0.91 -33.53
C ASN A 306 40.13 0.46 -34.95
N GLN A 307 38.88 0.05 -35.16
CA GLN A 307 38.35 -0.28 -36.49
C GLN A 307 38.54 0.89 -37.45
N LYS A 308 38.07 2.09 -37.07
CA LYS A 308 38.21 3.30 -37.89
C LYS A 308 39.67 3.65 -38.19
N ARG A 309 40.60 3.38 -37.26
CA ARG A 309 42.04 3.56 -37.50
C ARG A 309 42.57 2.56 -38.53
N ALA A 310 42.21 1.28 -38.42
CA ALA A 310 42.61 0.23 -39.36
C ALA A 310 42.07 0.48 -40.77
N GLU A 311 40.79 0.87 -40.90
CA GLU A 311 40.14 1.20 -42.18
C GLU A 311 40.76 2.40 -42.89
N ASN A 312 41.25 3.38 -42.13
CA ASN A 312 41.96 4.56 -42.65
C ASN A 312 43.41 4.24 -43.07
N LEU A 313 44.15 3.48 -42.26
CA LEU A 313 45.56 3.14 -42.54
C LEU A 313 45.70 2.11 -43.67
N LYS A 314 44.80 1.12 -43.73
CA LYS A 314 44.80 -0.01 -44.68
C LYS A 314 46.07 -0.86 -44.70
N ASP A 315 46.93 -0.70 -43.70
CA ASP A 315 48.11 -1.52 -43.46
C ASP A 315 47.70 -2.87 -42.85
N PRO A 316 47.96 -4.02 -43.51
CA PRO A 316 47.67 -5.33 -42.95
C PRO A 316 48.62 -5.76 -41.83
N SER A 317 49.79 -5.15 -41.69
CA SER A 317 50.85 -5.60 -40.76
C SER A 317 50.45 -5.46 -39.29
N VAL A 318 49.59 -4.49 -38.96
CA VAL A 318 49.09 -4.25 -37.60
C VAL A 318 47.95 -5.19 -37.17
N LEU A 319 47.41 -5.97 -38.10
CA LEU A 319 46.21 -6.79 -37.85
C LEU A 319 46.42 -7.94 -36.85
N PRO A 320 47.56 -8.66 -36.79
CA PRO A 320 47.78 -9.70 -35.79
C PRO A 320 47.71 -9.17 -34.36
N ASP A 321 48.47 -8.12 -34.05
CA ASP A 321 48.50 -7.51 -32.71
C ASP A 321 47.18 -6.84 -32.34
N LEU A 322 46.53 -6.17 -33.31
CA LEU A 322 45.21 -5.59 -33.09
C LEU A 322 44.15 -6.67 -32.82
N CYS A 323 44.19 -7.79 -33.54
CA CYS A 323 43.29 -8.90 -33.29
C CYS A 323 43.57 -9.57 -31.94
N LEU A 324 44.83 -9.74 -31.53
CA LEU A 324 45.18 -10.26 -30.22
C LEU A 324 44.69 -9.34 -29.09
N SER A 325 44.82 -8.01 -29.25
CA SER A 325 44.29 -7.01 -28.33
C SER A 325 42.75 -7.09 -28.24
N HIS A 326 42.05 -7.13 -29.38
CA HIS A 326 40.60 -7.30 -29.46
C HIS A 326 40.12 -8.62 -28.83
N ALA A 327 40.86 -9.72 -28.97
CA ALA A 327 40.53 -11.00 -28.34
C ALA A 327 40.57 -10.90 -26.80
N ASN A 328 41.64 -10.33 -26.25
CA ASN A 328 41.79 -10.11 -24.81
C ASN A 328 40.70 -9.18 -24.26
N GLN A 329 40.36 -8.12 -24.99
CA GLN A 329 39.29 -7.19 -24.61
C GLN A 329 37.91 -7.86 -24.61
N LEU A 330 37.57 -8.68 -25.61
CA LEU A 330 36.30 -9.43 -25.62
C LEU A 330 36.18 -10.39 -24.42
N MET A 331 37.28 -10.98 -23.94
CA MET A 331 37.25 -11.83 -22.74
C MET A 331 36.98 -11.04 -21.45
N ILE A 332 37.42 -9.79 -21.37
CA ILE A 332 37.05 -8.85 -20.28
C ILE A 332 35.56 -8.50 -20.39
N MET A 333 35.08 -8.15 -21.58
CA MET A 333 33.67 -7.86 -21.83
C MET A 333 32.75 -9.05 -21.48
N LEU A 334 33.19 -10.27 -21.78
CA LEU A 334 32.47 -11.50 -21.45
C LEU A 334 32.43 -11.78 -19.95
N THR A 335 33.53 -11.49 -19.25
CA THR A 335 33.60 -11.57 -17.78
C THR A 335 32.65 -10.58 -17.12
N ASN A 336 32.55 -9.36 -17.66
CA ASN A 336 31.62 -8.33 -17.17
C ASN A 336 30.15 -8.66 -17.51
N HIS A 337 29.88 -9.25 -18.68
CA HIS A 337 28.56 -9.76 -19.05
C HIS A 337 28.07 -10.84 -18.07
N LYS A 338 28.92 -11.80 -17.70
CA LYS A 338 28.59 -12.84 -16.70
C LYS A 338 28.21 -12.28 -15.33
N LYS A 339 28.90 -11.22 -14.86
CA LYS A 339 28.54 -10.52 -13.61
C LYS A 339 27.17 -9.86 -13.70
N LEU A 340 26.83 -9.25 -14.84
CA LEU A 340 25.51 -8.63 -15.05
C LEU A 340 24.37 -9.67 -15.07
N LEU A 341 24.62 -10.88 -15.59
CA LEU A 341 23.66 -11.99 -15.51
C LEU A 341 23.45 -12.50 -14.07
N ASP A 342 24.52 -12.61 -13.28
CA ASP A 342 24.44 -12.95 -11.85
C ASP A 342 23.66 -11.90 -11.05
N PHE A 343 23.93 -10.60 -11.28
CA PHE A 343 23.16 -9.51 -10.68
C PHE A 343 21.68 -9.56 -11.09
N LYS A 344 21.37 -9.78 -12.37
CA LYS A 344 20.00 -10.00 -12.85
C LYS A 344 19.29 -11.12 -12.10
N GLN A 345 19.95 -12.28 -11.95
CA GLN A 345 19.38 -13.42 -11.25
C GLN A 345 19.13 -13.10 -9.78
N LYS A 346 20.08 -12.43 -9.10
CA LYS A 346 19.94 -12.01 -7.71
C LYS A 346 18.78 -11.05 -7.48
N CYS A 347 18.64 -9.99 -8.29
CA CYS A 347 17.49 -9.07 -8.22
C CYS A 347 16.16 -9.80 -8.52
N THR A 348 16.16 -10.77 -9.45
CA THR A 348 14.95 -11.55 -9.77
C THR A 348 14.54 -12.47 -8.62
N THR A 349 15.51 -13.14 -7.97
CA THR A 349 15.27 -13.96 -6.78
C THR A 349 14.79 -13.10 -5.60
N ALA A 350 15.48 -11.98 -5.33
CA ALA A 350 15.14 -11.05 -4.26
C ALA A 350 13.68 -10.60 -4.37
N LYS A 351 13.28 -9.98 -5.48
CA LYS A 351 11.90 -9.50 -5.66
C LYS A 351 10.85 -10.61 -5.51
N GLN A 352 11.17 -11.83 -5.95
CA GLN A 352 10.28 -12.99 -5.80
C GLN A 352 10.14 -13.44 -4.33
N GLU A 353 11.21 -13.38 -3.54
CA GLU A 353 11.15 -13.59 -2.08
C GLU A 353 10.33 -12.50 -1.39
N LEU A 354 10.49 -11.22 -1.78
CA LEU A 354 9.74 -10.11 -1.18
C LEU A 354 8.24 -10.25 -1.45
N ALA A 355 7.85 -10.58 -2.69
CA ALA A 355 6.45 -10.84 -3.03
C ALA A 355 5.85 -11.99 -2.20
N ASN A 356 6.58 -13.10 -2.03
CA ASN A 356 6.16 -14.22 -1.17
C ASN A 356 6.03 -13.80 0.30
N ASN A 357 7.02 -13.06 0.82
CA ASN A 357 7.09 -12.56 2.20
C ASN A 357 5.92 -11.61 2.52
N LEU A 358 5.56 -10.76 1.57
CA LEU A 358 4.41 -9.87 1.65
C LEU A 358 3.08 -10.63 1.55
N GLN A 359 2.93 -11.61 0.66
CA GLN A 359 1.70 -12.39 0.55
C GLN A 359 1.35 -13.08 1.88
N VAL A 360 2.33 -13.73 2.52
CA VAL A 360 2.14 -14.42 3.82
C VAL A 360 1.69 -13.45 4.91
N ARG A 361 2.22 -12.22 4.94
CA ARG A 361 1.81 -11.19 5.90
C ARG A 361 0.42 -10.61 5.60
N LEU A 362 0.16 -10.29 4.34
CA LEU A 362 -1.14 -9.77 3.89
C LEU A 362 -2.28 -10.77 4.11
N LYS A 363 -2.01 -12.09 4.03
CA LYS A 363 -2.97 -13.15 4.38
C LYS A 363 -3.46 -13.07 5.83
N VAL A 364 -2.66 -12.53 6.75
CA VAL A 364 -3.05 -12.38 8.17
C VAL A 364 -3.70 -11.01 8.42
N ILE A 365 -3.07 -9.94 7.93
CA ILE A 365 -3.52 -8.56 8.21
C ILE A 365 -4.82 -8.22 7.50
N VAL A 366 -4.94 -8.51 6.21
CA VAL A 366 -6.06 -7.98 5.41
C VAL A 366 -7.40 -8.59 5.82
N PRO A 367 -7.54 -9.91 6.12
CA PRO A 367 -8.77 -10.44 6.70
C PRO A 367 -9.13 -9.83 8.07
N ALA A 368 -8.15 -9.62 8.95
CA ALA A 368 -8.37 -9.03 10.26
C ALA A 368 -8.94 -7.61 10.17
N CYS A 369 -8.38 -6.75 9.31
CA CYS A 369 -8.96 -5.43 9.02
C CYS A 369 -10.35 -5.54 8.39
N TRP A 370 -10.53 -6.38 7.37
CA TRP A 370 -11.76 -6.43 6.56
C TRP A 370 -12.96 -7.03 7.28
N ILE A 371 -12.76 -8.04 8.15
CA ILE A 371 -13.86 -8.63 8.92
C ILE A 371 -14.41 -7.60 9.90
N HIS A 372 -13.54 -6.96 10.70
CA HIS A 372 -13.99 -6.02 11.73
C HIS A 372 -14.56 -4.71 11.16
N PHE A 373 -14.02 -4.16 10.06
CA PHE A 373 -14.66 -3.00 9.42
C PHE A 373 -16.10 -3.28 8.98
N LYS A 374 -16.36 -4.46 8.43
CA LYS A 374 -17.73 -4.85 8.05
C LYS A 374 -18.62 -5.07 9.27
N SER A 375 -18.14 -5.77 10.30
CA SER A 375 -18.91 -5.98 11.53
C SER A 375 -19.25 -4.67 12.23
N ILE A 376 -18.29 -3.73 12.34
CA ILE A 376 -18.53 -2.40 12.90
C ILE A 376 -19.55 -1.63 12.05
N GLN A 377 -19.39 -1.58 10.73
CA GLN A 377 -20.33 -0.85 9.88
C GLN A 377 -21.75 -1.44 9.96
N ILE A 378 -21.90 -2.76 10.05
CA ILE A 378 -23.20 -3.43 10.22
C ILE A 378 -23.78 -3.10 11.60
N ILE A 379 -23.04 -3.34 12.70
CA ILE A 379 -23.48 -3.07 14.08
C ILE A 379 -23.92 -1.61 14.26
N PHE A 380 -23.17 -0.64 13.73
CA PHE A 380 -23.50 0.78 13.87
C PHE A 380 -24.66 1.21 12.96
N THR A 381 -24.84 0.59 11.78
CA THR A 381 -25.98 0.90 10.88
C THR A 381 -27.28 0.28 11.39
N ASP A 382 -27.28 -0.99 11.78
CA ASP A 382 -28.48 -1.72 12.24
C ASP A 382 -28.98 -1.23 13.61
N HIS A 383 -28.12 -0.57 14.40
CA HIS A 383 -28.48 0.08 15.66
C HIS A 383 -28.57 1.63 15.58
N GLY A 384 -28.54 2.21 14.37
CA GLY A 384 -28.80 3.65 14.16
C GLY A 384 -27.73 4.61 14.71
N LEU A 385 -26.55 4.12 15.08
CA LEU A 385 -25.45 4.90 15.63
C LEU A 385 -24.60 5.49 14.50
N THR A 386 -24.98 6.65 13.97
CA THR A 386 -24.18 7.37 12.97
C THR A 386 -22.84 7.82 13.58
N CYS A 387 -21.74 7.30 13.03
CA CYS A 387 -20.42 7.84 13.33
C CYS A 387 -20.23 9.16 12.57
N PHE A 388 -19.79 10.20 13.30
CA PHE A 388 -19.30 11.47 12.74
C PHE A 388 -17.81 11.37 12.41
#